data_AF-A0A069IEC9-F1
#
_entry.id   AF-A0A069IEC9-F1
#
_cell.length_a   1.000
_cell.length_b   1.000
_cell.length_c   1.000
_cell.angle_alpha   90.00
_cell.angle_beta   90.00
_cell.angle_gamma   90.00
#
_symmetry.space_group_name_H-M   'P 1'
#
loop_
_entity.id
_entity.type
_entity.pdbx_description
1 polymer ?
#
loop_
_entity_poly.entity_id
_entity_poly.type
_entity_poly.pdbx_seq_one_letter_code
_entity_poly.pdbx_strand_id
1 'polypeptide(L)'
;MVSDNMVMRLAVDHLLALGHRRIGHIAGPDSLSTGHQRKLGFALTPPLTTIRIAVHEMGAKAATLLLARIEGAGAEAASVVLCPELIVRGSTAPPAA
;
A
#
# COMPACT_ATOMS: atom_id res chain seq x y z
N MET A 1 -5.97 19.45 14.30
CA MET A 1 -6.94 19.34 13.18
C MET A 1 -6.93 17.88 12.73
N VAL A 2 -8.09 17.20 12.68
CA VAL A 2 -8.20 15.79 12.27
C VAL A 2 -8.34 15.72 10.74
N SER A 3 -7.68 14.78 10.08
CA SER A 3 -7.69 14.62 8.61
C SER A 3 -8.95 13.92 8.10
N ASP A 4 -9.48 14.36 6.95
CA ASP A 4 -10.70 13.82 6.32
C ASP A 4 -10.61 12.32 5.97
N ASN A 5 -9.42 11.83 5.60
CA ASN A 5 -9.19 10.40 5.33
C ASN A 5 -9.35 9.53 6.59
N MET A 6 -8.90 10.04 7.75
CA MET A 6 -8.98 9.38 9.05
C MET A 6 -10.45 9.27 9.49
N VAL A 7 -11.21 10.35 9.34
CA VAL A 7 -12.65 10.37 9.68
C VAL A 7 -13.43 9.39 8.80
N MET A 8 -13.16 9.37 7.49
CA MET A 8 -13.81 8.41 6.59
C MET A 8 -13.46 6.96 6.91
N ARG A 9 -12.20 6.70 7.25
CA ARG A 9 -11.79 5.37 7.69
C ARG A 9 -12.57 4.92 8.93
N LEU A 10 -12.65 5.77 9.96
CA LEU A 10 -13.42 5.45 11.18
C LEU A 10 -14.89 5.16 10.88
N ALA A 11 -15.51 5.93 9.96
CA ALA A 11 -16.88 5.70 9.55
C ALA A 11 -17.06 4.33 8.85
N VAL A 12 -16.17 3.97 7.93
CA VAL A 12 -16.23 2.67 7.24
C VAL A 12 -15.94 1.51 8.20
N ASP A 13 -14.93 1.65 9.06
CA ASP A 13 -14.60 0.65 10.10
C ASP A 13 -15.81 0.39 11.02
N HIS A 14 -16.54 1.44 11.40
CA HIS A 14 -17.76 1.30 12.20
C HIS A 14 -18.87 0.53 11.46
N LEU A 15 -19.10 0.83 10.19
CA LEU A 15 -20.10 0.12 9.37
C LEU A 15 -19.73 -1.36 9.17
N LEU A 16 -18.45 -1.65 8.96
CA LEU A 16 -17.95 -3.02 8.89
C LEU A 16 -18.17 -3.77 10.22
N ALA A 17 -17.91 -3.10 11.35
CA ALA A 17 -18.13 -3.67 12.69
C ALA A 17 -19.62 -3.97 12.96
N LEU A 18 -20.54 -3.19 12.39
CA LEU A 18 -21.99 -3.47 12.40
C LEU A 18 -22.39 -4.60 11.45
N GLY A 19 -21.46 -5.15 10.66
CA GLY A 19 -21.69 -6.25 9.73
C GLY A 19 -22.05 -5.84 8.31
N HIS A 20 -22.03 -4.53 7.98
CA HIS A 20 -22.29 -4.08 6.62
C HIS A 20 -21.15 -4.47 5.68
N ARG A 21 -21.43 -5.25 4.64
CA ARG A 21 -20.44 -5.68 3.63
C ARG A 21 -20.53 -4.94 2.29
N ARG A 22 -21.65 -4.25 2.04
CA ARG A 22 -21.91 -3.48 0.81
C ARG A 22 -22.08 -2.02 1.20
N ILE A 23 -20.99 -1.26 1.12
CA ILE A 23 -20.96 0.16 1.48
C ILE A 23 -20.63 0.93 0.20
N GLY A 24 -21.44 1.94 -0.13
CA GLY A 24 -21.20 2.84 -1.26
C GLY A 24 -20.78 4.22 -0.75
N HIS A 25 -19.79 4.84 -1.40
CA HIS A 25 -19.38 6.21 -1.11
C HIS A 25 -19.73 7.12 -2.29
N ILE A 26 -20.63 8.07 -2.06
CA ILE A 26 -20.95 9.13 -3.01
C ILE A 26 -19.97 10.29 -2.75
N ALA A 27 -18.95 10.39 -3.59
CA ALA A 27 -17.92 11.42 -3.47
C ALA A 27 -18.31 12.71 -4.23
N GLY A 28 -17.91 13.85 -3.67
CA GLY A 28 -17.87 15.13 -4.41
C GLY A 28 -16.69 15.17 -5.40
N PRO A 29 -16.49 16.30 -6.12
CA PRO A 29 -15.44 16.42 -7.13
C PRO A 29 -14.04 16.10 -6.59
N ASP A 30 -13.26 15.33 -7.35
CA ASP A 30 -11.88 14.94 -7.01
C ASP A 30 -10.91 16.15 -6.98
N SER A 31 -11.32 17.30 -7.54
CA SER A 31 -10.55 18.55 -7.51
C SER A 31 -10.50 19.21 -6.12
N LEU A 32 -11.37 18.80 -5.19
CA LEU A 32 -11.37 19.29 -3.82
C LEU A 32 -10.55 18.35 -2.92
N SER A 33 -9.62 18.92 -2.16
CA SER A 33 -8.73 18.15 -1.26
C SER A 33 -9.50 17.28 -0.26
N THR A 34 -10.63 17.78 0.27
CA THR A 34 -11.53 17.03 1.16
C THR A 34 -12.19 15.85 0.44
N GLY A 35 -12.68 16.04 -0.79
CA GLY A 35 -13.25 14.96 -1.61
C GLY A 35 -12.23 13.85 -1.89
N HIS A 36 -11.02 14.24 -2.29
CA HIS A 36 -9.92 13.31 -2.53
C HIS A 36 -9.52 12.53 -1.27
N GLN A 37 -9.33 13.22 -0.13
CA GLN A 37 -8.98 12.60 1.15
C GLN A 37 -10.07 11.61 1.61
N ARG A 38 -11.35 11.96 1.46
CA ARG A 38 -12.46 11.07 1.83
C ARG A 38 -12.53 9.82 0.96
N LYS A 39 -12.33 9.98 -0.36
CA LYS A 39 -12.25 8.87 -1.31
C LYS A 39 -11.10 7.91 -0.96
N LEU A 40 -9.93 8.44 -0.61
CA LEU A 40 -8.80 7.62 -0.14
C LEU A 40 -9.14 6.88 1.17
N GLY A 41 -9.72 7.57 2.14
CA GLY A 41 -10.14 6.95 3.40
C GLY A 41 -11.15 5.82 3.19
N PHE A 42 -12.10 6.00 2.27
CA PHE A 42 -13.04 4.95 1.89
C PHE A 42 -12.37 3.76 1.19
N ALA A 43 -11.51 4.02 0.19
CA ALA A 43 -10.89 2.96 -0.62
C ALA A 43 -9.87 2.10 0.15
N LEU A 44 -9.25 2.67 1.18
CA LEU A 44 -8.24 2.01 2.00
C LEU A 44 -8.81 1.42 3.29
N THR A 45 -10.14 1.32 3.39
CA THR A 45 -10.82 0.77 4.56
C THR A 45 -11.73 -0.40 4.16
N PRO A 46 -11.43 -1.63 4.60
CA PRO A 46 -10.38 -1.98 5.55
C PRO A 46 -8.97 -1.85 4.91
N PRO A 47 -7.90 -1.67 5.73
CA PRO A 47 -6.55 -1.55 5.21
C PRO A 47 -6.18 -2.72 4.30
N LEU A 48 -5.65 -2.40 3.11
CA LEU A 48 -5.37 -3.39 2.07
C LEU A 48 -4.20 -4.30 2.45
N THR A 49 -4.41 -5.61 2.36
CA THR A 49 -3.33 -6.60 2.29
C THR A 49 -2.50 -6.33 1.04
N THR A 50 -1.19 -6.25 1.19
CA THR A 50 -0.29 -5.87 0.08
C THR A 50 1.05 -6.57 0.18
N ILE A 51 1.79 -6.60 -0.92
CA ILE A 51 3.17 -7.08 -0.97
C ILE A 51 4.09 -5.87 -0.79
N ARG A 52 4.92 -5.89 0.26
CA ARG A 52 6.00 -4.93 0.45
C ARG A 52 7.17 -5.31 -0.45
N ILE A 53 7.48 -4.43 -1.38
CA ILE A 53 8.71 -4.47 -2.16
C ILE A 53 9.80 -3.76 -1.37
N ALA A 54 10.94 -4.42 -1.17
CA ALA A 54 12.09 -3.88 -0.43
C ALA A 54 12.87 -2.83 -1.24
N VAL A 55 12.20 -1.80 -1.77
CA VAL A 55 12.77 -0.83 -2.74
C VAL A 55 14.05 -0.16 -2.27
N HIS A 56 14.18 0.09 -0.96
CA HIS A 56 15.38 0.66 -0.39
C HIS A 56 16.56 -0.32 -0.45
N GLU A 57 16.34 -1.58 -0.07
CA GLU A 57 17.35 -2.63 -0.16
C GLU A 57 17.71 -2.93 -1.62
N MET A 58 16.70 -2.93 -2.51
CA MET A 58 16.91 -3.05 -3.96
C MET A 58 17.83 -1.96 -4.48
N GLY A 59 17.56 -0.70 -4.14
CA GLY A 59 18.39 0.43 -4.54
C GLY A 59 19.82 0.32 -3.99
N ALA A 60 19.96 -0.01 -2.70
CA ALA A 60 21.26 -0.17 -2.07
C ALA A 60 22.09 -1.28 -2.74
N LYS A 61 21.51 -2.47 -2.94
CA LYS A 61 22.21 -3.58 -3.61
C LYS A 61 22.50 -3.28 -5.08
N ALA A 62 21.57 -2.65 -5.80
CA ALA A 62 21.79 -2.25 -7.19
C ALA A 62 22.99 -1.28 -7.30
N ALA A 63 23.08 -0.29 -6.40
CA ALA A 63 24.21 0.63 -6.35
C ALA A 63 25.53 -0.09 -6.03
N THR A 64 25.54 -1.02 -5.06
CA THR A 64 26.72 -1.83 -4.75
C THR A 64 27.20 -2.64 -5.95
N LEU A 65 26.29 -3.34 -6.64
CA LEU A 65 26.62 -4.14 -7.82
C LEU A 65 27.12 -3.27 -8.97
N LEU A 66 26.54 -2.08 -9.16
CA LEU A 66 26.97 -1.12 -10.16
C LEU A 66 28.38 -0.59 -9.89
N LEU A 67 28.71 -0.24 -8.65
CA LEU A 67 30.04 0.24 -8.29
C LEU A 67 31.10 -0.85 -8.51
N ALA A 68 30.84 -2.08 -8.06
CA ALA A 68 31.73 -3.21 -8.30
C ALA A 68 31.96 -3.48 -9.80
N ARG A 69 30.91 -3.31 -10.62
CA ARG A 69 30.96 -3.46 -12.08
C ARG A 69 31.84 -2.40 -12.75
N ILE A 70 31.79 -1.15 -12.26
CA ILE A 70 32.61 -0.03 -12.74
C ILE A 70 34.08 -0.27 -12.41
N GLU A 71 34.38 -0.66 -11.16
CA GLU A 71 35.74 -0.94 -10.71
C GLU A 71 36.37 -2.15 -11.43
N GLY A 72 35.57 -3.20 -11.72
CA GLY A 72 36.01 -4.42 -12.39
C GLY A 72 36.05 -4.36 -13.93
N ALA A 73 35.88 -3.19 -14.55
CA ALA A 73 36.08 -2.89 -15.97
C ALA A 73 35.55 -3.92 -17.01
N GLY A 74 34.43 -4.62 -16.74
CA GLY A 74 33.95 -5.61 -17.71
C GLY A 74 33.25 -6.85 -17.14
N ALA A 75 33.38 -7.13 -15.85
CA ALA A 75 32.79 -8.29 -15.18
C ALA A 75 31.28 -8.48 -15.46
N GLU A 76 30.76 -9.70 -15.55
CA GLU A 76 29.35 -9.92 -15.92
C GLU A 76 28.35 -9.20 -14.98
N ALA A 77 27.18 -8.82 -15.51
CA ALA A 77 26.16 -8.14 -14.71
C ALA A 77 25.59 -9.09 -13.65
N ALA A 78 25.96 -8.88 -12.40
CA ALA A 78 25.41 -9.62 -11.28
C ALA A 78 23.93 -9.29 -11.07
N SER A 79 23.12 -10.33 -10.84
CA SER A 79 21.70 -10.21 -10.50
C SER A 79 21.45 -10.84 -9.14
N VAL A 80 20.57 -10.20 -8.35
CA VAL A 80 20.19 -10.68 -7.02
C VAL A 80 18.67 -10.63 -6.91
N VAL A 81 18.10 -11.70 -6.38
CA VAL A 81 16.66 -11.79 -6.07
C VAL A 81 16.45 -11.40 -4.62
N LEU A 82 15.54 -10.45 -4.38
CA LEU A 82 15.09 -10.09 -3.03
C LEU A 82 13.73 -10.70 -2.76
N CYS A 83 13.56 -11.22 -1.54
CA CYS A 83 12.30 -11.81 -1.12
C CYS A 83 11.33 -10.67 -0.76
N PRO A 84 10.21 -10.51 -1.48
CA PRO A 84 9.17 -9.57 -1.07
C PRO A 84 8.40 -10.13 0.13
N GLU A 85 7.74 -9.25 0.88
CA GLU A 85 7.01 -9.65 2.09
C GLU A 85 5.50 -9.39 1.94
N LEU A 86 4.69 -10.42 2.18
CA LEU A 86 3.24 -10.25 2.25
C LEU A 86 2.84 -9.62 3.59
N ILE A 87 2.22 -8.45 3.52
CA ILE A 87 1.69 -7.73 4.68
C ILE A 87 0.17 -7.89 4.70
N VAL A 88 -0.28 -8.85 5.48
CA VAL A 88 -1.71 -9.12 5.69
C VAL A 88 -2.33 -8.02 6.54
N ARG A 89 -3.47 -7.48 6.09
CA ARG A 89 -4.25 -6.44 6.77
C ARG A 89 -5.76 -6.77 6.69
N GLY A 90 -6.61 -5.81 7.03
CA GLY A 90 -8.05 -6.01 7.20
C GLY A 90 -8.84 -6.33 5.92
N SER A 91 -8.25 -6.20 4.73
CA SER A 91 -8.92 -6.56 3.46
C SER A 91 -8.88 -8.06 3.12
N THR A 92 -8.22 -8.88 3.93
CA THR A 92 -8.15 -10.34 3.73
C THR A 92 -8.69 -11.04 4.98
N ALA A 93 -9.61 -11.98 4.78
CA ALA A 93 -10.18 -12.82 5.82
C ALA A 93 -10.47 -14.22 5.25
N PRO A 94 -10.65 -15.24 6.11
CA PRO A 94 -11.13 -16.55 5.67
C PRO A 94 -12.45 -16.44 4.89
N PRO A 95 -12.72 -17.35 3.93
CA PRO A 95 -14.01 -17.42 3.28
C PRO A 95 -15.13 -17.63 4.31
N ALA A 96 -16.29 -17.02 4.06
CA ALA A 96 -17.47 -17.29 4.86
C ALA A 96 -17.86 -18.77 4.72
N ALA A 97 -18.27 -19.40 5.83
CA ALA A 97 -18.74 -20.78 5.86
C ALA A 97 -20.05 -20.97 5.08
#